data_AF-A0A269YZE1-F1
#
_entry.id   AF-A0A269YZE1-F1
#
_cell.length_a   1.000
_cell.length_b   1.000
_cell.length_c   1.000
_cell.angle_alpha   90.00
_cell.angle_beta   90.00
_cell.angle_gamma   90.00
#
_symmetry.space_group_name_H-M   'P 1'
#
loop_
_entity.id
_entity.type
_entity.pdbx_description
1 polymer ?
#
loop_
_entity_poly.entity_id
_entity_poly.type
_entity_poly.pdbx_seq_one_letter_code
_entity_poly.pdbx_strand_id
1 'polypeptide(L)' 'QNLKPVVVVNKIDKPSARPEGVVDEVLDLFIELEANDEQLDFPVVYASAVNGTASLNSEQQDENMQSLYETI' A
#
# COMPACT_ATOMS: atom_id res chain seq x y z
N GLN A 1 -17.80 -7.02 9.39
CA GLN A 1 -17.65 -7.75 8.11
C GLN A 1 -16.21 -8.24 8.03
N ASN A 2 -15.97 -9.47 7.59
CA ASN A 2 -14.62 -10.07 7.56
C ASN A 2 -13.91 -9.78 6.22
N LEU A 3 -13.73 -8.50 5.91
CA LEU A 3 -13.06 -8.05 4.69
C LEU A 3 -11.55 -7.99 4.94
N LYS A 4 -10.76 -8.49 3.99
CA LYS A 4 -9.31 -8.40 3.99
C LYS A 4 -8.89 -7.15 3.21
N PRO A 5 -8.40 -6.10 3.87
CA PRO A 5 -8.01 -4.87 3.18
C PRO A 5 -6.73 -5.09 2.38
N VAL A 6 -6.62 -4.38 1.26
CA VAL A 6 -5.38 -4.22 0.49
C VAL A 6 -5.09 -2.74 0.45
N VAL A 7 -3.89 -2.33 0.89
CA VAL A 7 -3.51 -0.92 0.97
C VAL A 7 -2.67 -0.56 -0.24
N VAL A 8 -3.14 0.41 -1.02
CA VAL A 8 -2.42 0.92 -2.20
C VAL A 8 -2.00 2.36 -1.95
N VAL A 9 -0.69 2.57 -1.79
CA VAL A 9 -0.09 3.90 -1.61
C VAL A 9 0.29 4.45 -2.99
N ASN A 10 -0.47 5.41 -3.48
CA ASN A 10 -0.25 6.01 -4.81
C ASN A 10 0.58 7.31 -4.74
N LYS A 11 1.11 7.73 -5.89
CA LYS A 11 1.91 8.95 -6.13
C LYS A 11 3.29 8.93 -5.48
N ILE A 12 3.91 7.76 -5.40
CA ILE A 12 5.27 7.63 -4.85
C ILE A 12 6.36 8.26 -5.73
N ASP A 13 6.01 8.62 -6.97
CA ASP A 13 6.85 9.41 -7.90
C ASP A 13 7.18 10.82 -7.40
N LYS A 14 6.46 11.31 -6.37
CA LYS A 14 6.71 12.64 -5.82
C LYS A 14 7.96 12.63 -4.94
N PRO A 15 8.87 13.61 -5.06
CA PRO A 15 10.04 13.72 -4.19
C PRO A 15 9.68 14.01 -2.72
N SER A 16 8.47 14.49 -2.46
CA SER A 16 7.94 14.70 -1.12
C SER A 16 7.09 13.53 -0.60
N ALA A 17 7.08 12.40 -1.30
CA ALA A 17 6.35 11.22 -0.86
C ALA A 17 6.95 10.67 0.43
N ARG A 18 6.07 10.23 1.36
CA ARG A 18 6.45 9.60 2.63
C ARG A 18 5.72 8.26 2.76
N PRO A 19 6.06 7.27 1.93
CA PRO A 19 5.34 6.01 1.84
C PRO A 19 5.25 5.28 3.19
N GLU A 20 6.37 5.17 3.91
CA GLU A 20 6.41 4.49 5.22
C GLU A 20 5.50 5.15 6.25
N GLY A 21 5.58 6.47 6.41
CA GLY A 21 4.75 7.18 7.40
C GLY A 21 3.25 7.10 7.10
N VAL A 22 2.87 7.02 5.83
CA VAL A 22 1.45 6.81 5.45
C VAL A 22 0.99 5.39 5.80
N VAL A 23 1.86 4.38 5.67
CA VAL A 23 1.55 3.01 6.07
C VAL A 23 1.34 2.93 7.59
N ASP A 24 2.20 3.58 8.36
CA ASP A 24 2.05 3.66 9.82
C ASP A 24 0.72 4.33 10.22
N GLU A 25 0.37 5.46 9.59
CA GLU A 25 -0.91 6.15 9.83
C GLU A 25 -2.14 5.28 9.50
N VAL A 26 -2.05 4.43 8.46
CA VAL A 26 -3.12 3.49 8.10
C VAL A 26 -3.21 2.33 9.09
N LEU A 27 -2.07 1.84 9.59
CA LEU A 27 -2.03 0.81 10.62
C LEU A 27 -2.68 1.31 11.91
N ASP A 28 -2.31 2.51 12.36
CA ASP A 28 -2.90 3.16 13.54
C ASP A 28 -4.42 3.31 13.39
N LEU A 29 -4.89 3.74 12.21
CA LEU A 29 -6.32 3.82 11.91
C LEU A 29 -7.03 2.47 12.05
N PHE A 30 -6.41 1.38 11.60
CA PHE A 30 -7.00 0.04 11.73
C PHE A 30 -7.01 -0.47 13.17
N ILE A 31 -5.98 -0.13 13.96
CA ILE A 31 -5.95 -0.41 15.40
C ILE A 31 -7.09 0.34 16.11
N GLU A 32 -7.31 1.62 15.80
CA GLU A 32 -8.42 2.42 16.36
C GLU A 32 -9.81 1.87 16.00
N LEU A 33 -9.92 1.22 14.83
CA LEU A 33 -11.14 0.55 14.36
C LEU A 33 -11.32 -0.87 14.92
N GLU A 34 -10.50 -1.29 15.87
CA GLU A 34 -10.50 -2.63 16.46
C GLU A 34 -10.37 -3.75 15.39
N ALA A 35 -9.53 -3.52 14.37
CA ALA A 35 -9.22 -4.53 13.37
C ALA A 35 -8.57 -5.77 14.01
N ASN A 36 -8.89 -6.95 13.49
CA ASN A 36 -8.28 -8.19 13.96
C ASN A 36 -6.86 -8.39 13.38
N ASP A 37 -6.08 -9.32 13.94
CA ASP A 37 -4.70 -9.57 13.52
C ASP A 37 -4.57 -9.89 12.02
N GLU A 38 -5.54 -10.62 11.43
CA GLU A 38 -5.55 -10.92 9.98
C GLU A 38 -5.78 -9.67 9.13
N GLN A 39 -6.47 -8.66 9.67
CA GLN A 39 -6.71 -7.39 9.00
C GLN A 39 -5.57 -6.39 9.20
N LEU A 40 -4.66 -6.63 10.15
CA LEU A 40 -3.44 -5.86 10.35
C LEU A 40 -2.27 -6.38 9.48
N ASP A 41 -2.32 -7.64 9.05
CA ASP A 41 -1.38 -8.24 8.09
C ASP A 41 -1.83 -8.01 6.63
N PHE A 42 -2.09 -6.75 6.29
CA PHE A 42 -2.53 -6.39 4.94
C PHE A 42 -1.33 -6.17 3.99
N PRO A 43 -1.42 -6.60 2.73
CA PRO A 43 -0.41 -6.29 1.75
C PRO A 43 -0.43 -4.79 1.41
N VAL A 44 0.77 -4.22 1.27
CA VAL A 44 0.96 -2.83 0.85
C VAL A 44 1.57 -2.81 -0.55
N VAL A 45 0.89 -2.11 -1.46
CA VAL A 45 1.36 -1.90 -2.83
C VAL A 45 1.65 -0.41 -3.03
N TYR A 46 2.86 -0.10 -3.46
CA TYR A 46 3.29 1.25 -3.80
C TYR A 46 3.14 1.47 -5.31
N ALA A 47 2.35 2.46 -5.70
CA ALA A 47 2.00 2.71 -7.09
C ALA A 47 2.34 4.14 -7.53
N SER A 48 2.70 4.28 -8.81
CA SER A 48 2.70 5.55 -9.53
C SER A 48 1.76 5.46 -10.72
N ALA A 49 0.59 6.10 -10.60
CA ALA A 49 -0.34 6.24 -11.71
C ALA A 49 0.24 7.06 -12.89
N VAL A 50 1.23 7.93 -12.64
CA VAL A 50 1.86 8.74 -13.70
C VAL A 50 2.77 7.88 -14.56
N ASN A 51 3.58 7.03 -13.92
CA ASN A 51 4.51 6.15 -14.62
C ASN A 51 3.86 4.83 -15.05
N GLY A 52 2.67 4.50 -14.53
CA GLY A 52 2.02 3.23 -14.81
C GLY A 52 2.69 2.05 -14.13
N THR A 53 3.35 2.28 -12.99
CA THR A 53 4.13 1.29 -12.23
C THR A 53 3.51 0.97 -10.87
N ALA A 54 3.71 -0.25 -10.40
CA ALA A 54 3.45 -0.68 -9.03
C ALA A 54 4.64 -1.50 -8.51
N SER A 55 4.73 -1.68 -7.19
CA SER A 55 5.70 -2.56 -6.53
C SER A 55 5.29 -2.81 -5.08
N LEU A 56 5.83 -3.87 -4.49
CA LEU A 56 5.75 -4.13 -3.04
C LEU A 56 6.84 -3.38 -2.26
N ASN A 57 7.78 -2.73 -2.95
CA ASN A 57 8.83 -1.91 -2.36
C ASN A 57 8.61 -0.43 -2.71
N SER A 58 8.72 0.45 -1.70
CA SER A 58 8.57 1.90 -1.84
C SER A 58 9.74 2.57 -2.58
N GLU A 59 10.94 2.01 -2.51
CA GLU A 59 12.16 2.53 -3.13
C GLU A 59 12.39 1.99 -4.55
N GLN A 60 11.83 0.81 -4.84
CA GLN A 60 12.01 0.13 -6.11
C GLN A 60 10.65 -0.09 -6.78
N GLN A 61 10.42 0.58 -7.91
CA GLN A 61 9.24 0.37 -8.74
C GLN A 61 9.49 -0.69 -9.82
N ASP A 62 8.49 -1.52 -10.09
CA ASP A 62 8.51 -2.40 -11.25
C ASP A 62 8.16 -1.61 -12.52
N GLU A 63 8.29 -2.24 -13.68
CA GLU A 63 8.05 -1.59 -14.97
C GLU A 63 6.55 -1.43 -15.31
N ASN A 64 5.67 -2.05 -14.54
CA ASN A 64 4.24 -2.12 -14.83
C ASN A 64 3.40 -2.32 -13.54
N MET A 65 2.09 -2.51 -13.71
CA MET A 65 1.12 -2.68 -12.61
C MET A 65 0.95 -4.13 -12.13
N GLN A 66 1.82 -5.06 -12.56
CA GLN A 66 1.67 -6.49 -12.28
C GLN A 66 1.62 -6.80 -10.78
N SER A 67 2.46 -6.16 -9.97
CA SER A 67 2.48 -6.35 -8.52
C SER A 67 1.16 -5.95 -7.85
N LEU A 68 0.40 -4.99 -8.41
CA LEU A 68 -0.96 -4.70 -7.95
C LEU A 68 -1.94 -5.81 -8.32
N TYR A 69 -1.89 -6.33 -9.55
CA TYR A 69 -2.79 -7.39 -10.01
C TYR A 69 -2.56 -8.71 -9.28
N GLU A 70 -1.32 -9.04 -8.93
CA GLU A 70 -0.97 -10.27 -8.20
C GLU A 70 -1.38 -10.21 -6.72
N THR A 71 -1.61 -9.01 -6.18
CA THR A 71 -2.00 -8.80 -4.78
C THR A 71 -3.51 -8.94 -4.54
N ILE A 72 -4.34 -8.83 -5.59
CA ILE A 72 -5.81 -8.89 -5.53
C ILE A 72 -6.30 -10.33 -5.70
#